data_AF-A0A426ZN14-F1
#
_entry.id   AF-A0A426ZN14-F1
#
_cell.length_a   1.000
_cell.length_b   1.000
_cell.length_c   1.000
_cell.angle_alpha   90.00
_cell.angle_beta   90.00
_cell.angle_gamma   90.00
#
_symmetry.space_group_name_H-M   'P 1'
#
loop_
_entity.id
_entity.type
_entity.pdbx_description
1 polymer ?
#
loop_
_entity_poly.entity_id
_entity_poly.type
_entity_poly.pdbx_seq_one_letter_code
_entity_poly.pdbx_strand_id
1 'polypeptide(L)'
;MIFPTLRVEHYKKGTSDAQLCENLGFLEEKCTEAHLRKLTYKKTIVRLYNYKICPRQVTMGDLVLRRAEVSDPAQTQGKLAPTWESLYRVVRMIQEGTYILANLDDKQLSRTWHMSNLRKFYT
;
A
#
# COMPACT_ATOMS: atom_id res chain seq x y z
N MET A 1 38.16 -56.29 -15.21
CA MET A 1 38.69 -55.23 -16.09
C MET A 1 37.65 -54.11 -16.11
N ILE A 2 37.99 -52.89 -15.68
CA ILE A 2 37.05 -51.75 -15.67
C ILE A 2 37.24 -51.01 -16.98
N PHE A 3 36.19 -50.93 -17.80
CA PHE A 3 36.21 -50.17 -19.04
C PHE A 3 35.75 -48.74 -18.77
N PRO A 4 36.49 -47.72 -19.24
CA PRO A 4 36.04 -46.34 -19.14
C PRO A 4 34.76 -46.15 -19.97
N THR A 5 33.91 -45.24 -19.51
CA THR A 5 32.72 -44.84 -20.28
C THR A 5 33.14 -43.80 -21.33
N LEU A 6 32.39 -43.70 -22.44
CA LEU A 6 32.64 -42.71 -23.51
C LEU A 6 32.79 -41.27 -22.97
N ARG A 7 32.08 -40.93 -21.89
CA ARG A 7 32.20 -39.63 -21.22
C ARG A 7 33.59 -39.40 -20.61
N VAL A 8 34.23 -40.44 -20.09
CA VAL A 8 35.59 -40.40 -19.54
C VAL A 8 36.63 -40.39 -20.65
N GLU A 9 36.42 -41.17 -21.71
CA GLU A 9 37.34 -41.21 -22.87
C GLU A 9 37.42 -39.87 -23.60
N HIS A 10 36.29 -39.16 -23.71
CA HIS A 10 36.22 -37.85 -24.38
C HIS A 10 36.30 -36.65 -23.43
N TYR A 11 36.65 -36.85 -22.15
CA TYR A 11 36.73 -35.77 -21.18
C TYR A 11 37.88 -34.81 -21.50
N LYS A 12 37.54 -33.55 -21.79
CA LYS A 12 38.49 -32.45 -21.92
C LYS A 12 38.29 -31.49 -20.76
N LYS A 13 39.24 -31.49 -19.82
CA LYS A 13 39.17 -30.71 -18.58
C LYS A 13 38.90 -29.22 -18.82
N GLY A 14 39.68 -28.58 -19.70
CA GLY A 14 39.56 -27.14 -19.97
C GLY A 14 38.21 -26.72 -20.57
N THR A 15 37.60 -27.54 -21.43
CA THR A 15 36.27 -27.24 -21.99
C THR A 15 35.16 -27.50 -20.97
N SER A 16 35.31 -28.52 -20.14
CA SER A 16 34.37 -28.81 -19.04
C SER A 16 34.37 -27.69 -17.99
N ASP A 17 35.55 -27.19 -17.61
CA ASP A 17 35.70 -26.12 -16.63
C ASP A 17 35.14 -24.78 -17.18
N ALA A 18 35.40 -24.46 -18.45
CA ALA A 18 34.83 -23.29 -19.12
C ALA A 18 33.30 -23.34 -19.17
N GLN A 19 32.72 -24.48 -19.59
CA GLN A 19 31.27 -24.68 -19.62
C GLN A 19 30.64 -24.57 -18.23
N LEU A 20 31.32 -25.06 -17.18
CA LEU A 20 30.85 -24.93 -15.81
C LEU A 20 30.80 -23.46 -15.37
N CYS A 21 31.85 -22.68 -15.65
CA CYS A 21 31.88 -21.25 -15.33
C CYS A 21 30.76 -20.47 -16.04
N GLU A 22 30.52 -20.73 -17.33
CA GLU A 22 29.41 -20.11 -18.07
C GLU A 22 28.05 -20.44 -17.47
N ASN A 23 27.82 -21.71 -17.13
CA ASN A 23 26.57 -22.14 -16.50
C ASN A 23 26.35 -21.46 -15.14
N LEU A 24 27.40 -21.29 -14.33
CA LEU A 24 27.32 -20.60 -13.05
C LEU A 24 26.96 -19.11 -13.25
N GLY A 25 27.59 -18.43 -14.22
CA GLY A 25 27.26 -17.05 -14.55
C GLY A 25 25.81 -16.89 -15.01
N PHE A 26 25.31 -17.80 -15.85
CA PHE A 26 23.91 -17.82 -16.27
C PHE A 26 22.95 -18.02 -15.10
N LEU A 27 23.27 -18.93 -14.17
CA LEU A 27 22.45 -19.14 -12.96
C LEU A 27 22.42 -17.90 -12.08
N GLU A 28 23.56 -17.24 -11.88
CA GLU A 28 23.63 -15.99 -11.11
C GLU A 28 22.79 -14.88 -11.75
N GLU A 29 22.84 -14.74 -13.08
CA GLU A 29 21.98 -13.81 -13.83
C GLU A 29 20.49 -14.11 -13.60
N LYS A 30 20.09 -15.39 -13.64
CA LYS A 30 18.69 -15.76 -13.38
C LYS A 30 18.27 -15.51 -11.94
N CYS A 31 19.15 -15.76 -10.97
CA CYS A 31 18.89 -15.47 -9.57
C CYS A 31 18.72 -13.97 -9.32
N THR A 32 19.59 -13.13 -9.91
CA THR A 32 19.52 -11.67 -9.78
C THR A 32 18.26 -11.11 -10.45
N GLU A 33 17.90 -11.61 -11.64
CA GLU A 33 16.66 -11.24 -12.33
C GLU A 33 15.43 -11.59 -11.48
N ALA A 34 15.36 -12.81 -10.93
CA ALA A 34 14.28 -13.24 -10.05
C ALA A 34 14.20 -12.38 -8.77
N HIS A 35 15.35 -12.00 -8.20
CA HIS A 35 15.41 -11.12 -7.04
C HIS A 35 14.86 -9.73 -7.35
N LEU A 36 15.26 -9.13 -8.47
CA LEU A 36 14.78 -7.82 -8.92
C LEU A 36 13.26 -7.83 -9.16
N ARG A 37 12.74 -8.87 -9.81
CA ARG A 37 11.29 -9.06 -10.01
C ARG A 37 10.55 -9.13 -8.67
N LYS A 38 11.07 -9.89 -7.70
CA LYS A 38 10.51 -10.00 -6.35
C LYS A 38 10.49 -8.66 -5.62
N LEU A 39 11.59 -7.89 -5.66
CA LEU A 39 11.65 -6.56 -5.06
C LEU A 39 10.64 -5.60 -5.72
N THR A 40 10.55 -5.64 -7.05
CA THR A 40 9.60 -4.83 -7.81
C THR A 40 8.16 -5.15 -7.43
N TYR A 41 7.81 -6.44 -7.37
CA TYR A 41 6.48 -6.90 -6.96
C TYR A 41 6.12 -6.50 -5.53
N LYS A 42 7.06 -6.62 -4.58
CA LYS A 42 6.85 -6.14 -3.21
C LYS A 42 6.60 -4.63 -3.19
N LYS A 43 7.38 -3.86 -3.93
CA LYS A 43 7.24 -2.40 -4.00
C LYS A 43 5.89 -1.98 -4.60
N THR A 44 5.41 -2.66 -5.64
CA THR A 44 4.10 -2.37 -6.24
C THR A 44 2.96 -2.73 -5.29
N ILE A 45 3.02 -3.86 -4.58
CA ILE A 45 2.02 -4.22 -3.56
C ILE A 45 1.95 -3.16 -2.46
N VAL A 46 3.09 -2.77 -1.89
CA VAL A 46 3.13 -1.77 -0.82
C VAL A 46 2.53 -0.45 -1.31
N ARG A 47 2.85 -0.03 -2.53
CA ARG A 47 2.25 1.17 -3.14
C ARG A 47 0.73 1.06 -3.31
N LEU A 48 0.22 -0.08 -3.78
CA LEU A 48 -1.22 -0.29 -3.98
C LEU A 48 -1.97 -0.36 -2.64
N TYR A 49 -1.40 -1.05 -1.65
CA TYR A 49 -1.93 -1.10 -0.29
C TYR A 49 -1.96 0.30 0.33
N ASN A 50 -0.82 0.99 0.31
CA ASN A 50 -0.73 2.36 0.80
C ASN A 50 -1.65 3.29 0.02
N TYR A 51 -1.83 3.18 -1.29
CA TYR A 51 -2.79 4.03 -2.01
C TYR A 51 -4.24 3.81 -1.54
N LYS A 52 -4.62 2.56 -1.25
CA LYS A 52 -5.97 2.23 -0.75
C LYS A 52 -6.18 2.67 0.70
N ILE A 53 -5.14 2.64 1.52
CA ILE A 53 -5.22 2.83 2.98
C ILE A 53 -4.70 4.19 3.42
N CYS A 54 -3.83 4.83 2.64
CA CYS A 54 -3.39 6.18 2.88
C CYS A 54 -4.65 7.03 2.89
N PRO A 55 -4.90 7.70 4.02
CA PRO A 55 -5.95 8.66 4.04
C PRO A 55 -5.62 9.75 3.04
N ARG A 56 -6.53 10.00 2.08
CA ARG A 56 -6.43 11.14 1.16
C ARG A 56 -6.09 12.36 1.99
N GLN A 57 -4.93 12.97 1.78
CA GLN A 57 -4.50 14.12 2.58
C GLN A 57 -5.60 15.18 2.54
N VAL A 58 -6.17 15.45 3.71
CA VAL A 58 -7.19 16.47 3.91
C VAL A 58 -6.44 17.68 4.43
N THR A 59 -6.48 18.75 3.66
CA THR A 59 -5.87 20.03 4.00
C THR A 59 -6.91 20.94 4.65
N MET A 60 -6.43 21.97 5.33
CA MET A 60 -7.30 23.02 5.84
C MET A 60 -8.15 23.61 4.70
N GLY A 61 -9.43 23.85 4.96
CA GLY A 61 -10.40 24.36 3.97
C GLY A 61 -11.09 23.29 3.14
N ASP A 62 -10.60 22.05 3.12
CA ASP A 62 -11.27 20.95 2.41
C ASP A 62 -12.65 20.64 2.99
N LEU A 63 -13.56 20.24 2.10
CA LEU A 63 -14.87 19.72 2.46
C LEU A 63 -14.78 18.21 2.72
N VAL A 64 -15.35 17.76 3.83
CA VAL A 64 -15.34 16.35 4.25
C VAL A 64 -16.71 15.92 4.73
N LEU A 65 -17.06 14.66 4.49
CA LEU A 65 -18.21 14.00 5.09
C LEU A 65 -17.79 13.30 6.39
N ARG A 66 -18.68 13.33 7.38
CA ARG A 66 -18.50 12.67 8.69
C ARG A 66 -19.25 11.35 8.76
N ARG A 67 -18.62 10.33 9.35
CA ARG A 67 -19.24 9.01 9.57
C ARG A 67 -20.27 9.06 10.71
N ALA A 68 -21.51 8.65 10.41
CA ALA A 68 -22.66 8.74 11.30
C ALA A 68 -22.56 7.89 12.57
N GLU A 69 -22.01 6.69 12.44
CA GLU A 69 -21.86 5.74 13.56
C GLU A 69 -20.99 6.28 14.70
N VAL A 70 -20.06 7.20 14.40
CA VAL A 70 -19.11 7.76 15.38
C VAL A 70 -19.68 9.00 16.05
N SER A 71 -20.57 9.73 15.37
CA SER A 71 -21.29 10.89 15.90
C SER A 71 -22.53 10.51 16.68
N ASP A 72 -23.27 9.50 16.24
CA ASP A 72 -24.45 8.96 16.91
C ASP A 72 -24.30 7.45 17.17
N PRO A 73 -23.61 7.06 18.26
CA PRO A 73 -23.43 5.66 18.63
C PRO A 73 -24.74 4.95 18.98
N ALA A 74 -25.79 5.70 19.36
CA ALA A 74 -27.09 5.15 19.70
C ALA A 74 -27.93 4.79 18.46
N GLN A 75 -27.43 5.11 17.26
CA GLN A 75 -28.09 4.87 15.98
C GLN A 75 -29.55 5.34 15.99
N THR A 76 -29.78 6.54 16.51
CA THR A 76 -31.12 7.13 16.65
C THR A 76 -31.83 7.29 15.31
N GLN A 77 -31.08 7.35 14.20
CA GLN A 77 -31.62 7.42 12.84
C GLN A 77 -32.07 6.06 12.26
N GLY A 78 -31.83 4.95 12.98
CA GLY A 78 -32.22 3.60 12.57
C GLY A 78 -31.26 2.95 11.56
N LYS A 79 -31.55 1.69 11.21
CA LYS A 79 -30.67 0.80 10.42
C LYS A 79 -30.47 1.23 8.96
N LEU A 80 -31.39 2.03 8.41
CA LEU A 80 -31.38 2.47 7.00
C LEU A 80 -30.91 3.92 6.83
N ALA A 81 -30.40 4.55 7.90
CA ALA A 81 -29.85 5.89 7.82
C ALA A 81 -28.56 5.92 6.97
N PRO A 82 -28.27 7.04 6.29
CA PRO A 82 -27.00 7.21 5.59
C PRO A 82 -25.81 7.03 6.53
N THR A 83 -24.81 6.25 6.12
CA THR A 83 -23.57 6.04 6.90
C THR A 83 -22.71 7.31 7.02
N TRP A 84 -22.95 8.30 6.14
CA TRP A 84 -22.26 9.58 6.09
C TRP A 84 -23.28 10.72 6.24
N GLU A 85 -23.08 11.62 7.20
CA GLU A 85 -24.16 12.52 7.65
C GLU A 85 -24.22 13.84 6.89
N SER A 86 -23.15 14.62 6.93
CA SER A 86 -23.18 16.01 6.49
C SER A 86 -21.81 16.48 6.04
N LEU A 87 -21.82 17.55 5.26
CA LEU A 87 -20.62 18.24 4.80
C LEU A 87 -20.07 19.12 5.92
N TYR A 88 -18.77 19.03 6.15
CA TYR A 88 -18.04 19.85 7.10
C TYR A 88 -16.79 20.42 6.43
N ARG A 89 -16.29 21.54 6.93
CA ARG A 89 -15.03 22.13 6.51
C ARG A 89 -13.94 21.83 7.53
N VAL A 90 -12.75 21.48 7.05
CA VAL A 90 -11.58 21.30 7.94
C VAL A 90 -11.03 22.66 8.36
N VAL A 91 -11.05 22.93 9.66
CA VAL A 91 -10.57 24.19 10.24
C VAL A 91 -9.08 24.14 10.51
N ARG A 92 -8.62 23.06 11.15
CA ARG A 92 -7.20 22.87 11.46
C ARG A 92 -6.87 21.41 11.68
N MET A 93 -5.63 21.04 11.41
CA MET A 93 -5.04 19.77 11.78
C MET A 93 -4.37 19.92 13.16
N ILE A 94 -4.68 19.03 14.10
CA ILE A 94 -4.01 19.00 15.42
C ILE A 94 -2.76 18.12 15.32
N GLN A 95 -2.91 16.96 14.69
CA GLN A 95 -1.88 15.97 14.45
C GLN A 95 -2.14 15.33 13.08
N GLU A 96 -1.13 14.75 12.46
CA GLU A 96 -1.31 13.98 11.22
C GLU A 96 -2.48 12.99 11.35
N GLY A 97 -3.50 13.16 10.52
CA GLY A 97 -4.71 12.33 10.53
C GLY A 97 -5.78 12.72 11.55
N THR A 98 -5.59 13.76 12.38
CA THR A 98 -6.59 14.25 13.34
C THR A 98 -6.92 15.72 13.11
N TYR A 99 -8.20 16.00 12.89
CA TYR A 99 -8.69 17.30 12.42
C TYR A 99 -9.76 17.87 13.33
N ILE A 100 -9.88 19.20 13.36
CA ILE A 100 -11.08 19.86 13.85
C ILE A 100 -11.88 20.36 12.66
N LEU A 101 -13.19 20.13 12.76
CA LEU A 101 -14.17 20.43 11.73
C LEU A 101 -15.05 21.61 12.14
N ALA A 102 -15.57 22.32 11.16
CA ALA A 102 -16.66 23.26 11.32
C ALA A 102 -17.83 22.87 10.42
N ASN A 103 -19.04 23.19 10.87
CA ASN A 103 -20.24 23.12 10.04
C ASN A 103 -20.15 24.16 8.91
N LEU A 104 -21.08 24.10 7.97
CA LEU A 104 -21.20 25.10 6.90
C LEU A 104 -21.53 26.51 7.43
N ASP A 105 -22.10 26.60 8.64
CA ASP A 105 -22.34 27.87 9.36
C ASP A 105 -21.11 28.34 10.16
N ASP A 106 -19.91 27.84 9.84
CA ASP A 106 -18.62 28.12 10.50
C ASP A 106 -18.57 27.81 12.01
N LYS A 107 -19.58 27.14 12.55
CA LYS A 107 -19.57 26.67 13.95
C LYS A 107 -18.60 25.51 14.11
N GLN A 108 -17.55 25.74 14.89
CA GLN A 108 -16.54 24.73 15.18
C GLN A 108 -17.11 23.60 16.07
N LEU A 109 -16.80 22.35 15.69
CA LEU A 109 -17.08 21.18 16.52
C LEU A 109 -16.06 21.10 17.66
N SER A 110 -16.55 20.84 18.88
CA SER A 110 -15.70 20.67 20.07
C SER A 110 -14.84 19.40 20.00
N ARG A 111 -15.31 18.36 19.30
CA ARG A 111 -14.63 17.07 19.17
C ARG A 111 -13.63 17.07 18.01
N THR A 112 -12.49 16.40 18.25
CA THR A 112 -11.47 16.11 17.24
C THR A 112 -11.81 14.84 16.46
N TRP A 113 -11.55 14.84 15.16
CA TRP A 113 -11.95 13.77 14.25
C TRP A 113 -10.74 13.13 13.60
N HIS A 114 -10.61 11.82 13.77
CA HIS A 114 -9.63 11.02 13.04
C HIS A 114 -10.07 10.82 11.59
N MET A 115 -9.11 10.83 10.69
CA MET A 115 -9.28 10.74 9.25
C MET A 115 -10.02 9.48 8.78
N SER A 116 -9.89 8.37 9.50
CA SER A 116 -10.64 7.13 9.21
C SER A 116 -12.16 7.33 9.27
N ASN A 117 -12.62 8.37 9.98
CA ASN A 117 -14.03 8.71 10.15
C ASN A 117 -14.46 9.87 9.24
N LEU A 118 -13.57 10.29 8.33
CA LEU A 118 -13.78 11.38 7.39
C LEU A 118 -13.62 10.89 5.96
N ARG A 119 -14.42 11.47 5.06
CA ARG A 119 -14.30 11.21 3.63
C ARG A 119 -14.24 12.54 2.90
N LYS A 120 -13.13 12.80 2.19
CA LYS A 120 -12.97 14.02 1.38
C LYS A 120 -14.06 14.09 0.30
N PHE A 121 -14.74 15.22 0.26
CA PHE A 121 -15.72 15.57 -0.76
C PHE A 121 -15.02 16.39 -1.85
N TYR A 122 -15.29 16.07 -3.11
CA TYR A 122 -14.75 16.79 -4.26
C TYR A 122 -15.93 17.50 -4.92
N THR A 123 -15.82 18.83 -5.01
CA THR A 123 -16.74 19.66 -5.79
C THR A 123 -16.26 19.73 -7.22
#